data_AF-A0A0F4ZER3-F1
#
_entry.id   AF-A0A0F4ZER3-F1
#
_cell.length_a   1.000
_cell.length_b   1.000
_cell.length_c   1.000
_cell.angle_alpha   90.00
_cell.angle_beta   90.00
_cell.angle_gamma   90.00
#
_symmetry.space_group_name_H-M   'P 1'
#
loop_
_entity.id
_entity.type
_entity.pdbx_description
1 polymer ?
#
loop_
_entity_poly.entity_id
_entity_poly.type
_entity_poly.pdbx_seq_one_letter_code
_entity_poly.pdbx_strand_id
1 'polypeptide(L)'
;MSSTSPQLAIAKASLTSALFRNDPVACDRSDIDAFHTLVVAAVQRCSPPNVQACKRWIVAHIVPSATRTAALGRFLSAFVDSLTELSTPTTQKPRLRARRKRLHVLYILNDVLHHVASHARDSGFVDAIDASLGPLFASAALVERSPKHDEKLRNLIQLWESRQYVPASTVRKIRDAVDSASSSSSSSGSAKNSTALETLDTCGPATKETPFVLPSIHGDPATPWYDLPATTWLHQLLRHPKRPMKTDLIKPLHMSAGAPAAGLVDAVRDVLRGVDQIYAKDCTAPAGAENRDVNELGEIIILDQATGHVLDGDTYYGWSRGFCEKMKKQRSSSKPQSKPQPKPKQKQKQKQKPKQKQR
;
A
#
# COMPACT_ATOMS: atom_id res chain seq x y z
N MET A 1 -4.79 10.89 -15.73
CA MET A 1 -3.69 11.87 -15.49
C MET A 1 -3.90 12.43 -14.10
N SER A 2 -3.16 11.91 -13.11
CA SER A 2 -3.33 12.29 -11.70
C SER A 2 -2.81 13.71 -11.50
N SER A 3 -3.69 14.65 -11.11
CA SER A 3 -3.30 16.02 -10.79
C SER A 3 -2.32 16.00 -9.61
N THR A 4 -1.05 16.22 -9.90
CA THR A 4 -0.02 16.41 -8.87
C THR A 4 -0.29 17.76 -8.21
N SER A 5 -0.33 17.79 -6.87
CA SER A 5 -0.48 19.04 -6.12
C SER A 5 0.54 20.07 -6.62
N PRO A 6 0.14 21.33 -6.93
CA PRO A 6 1.04 22.33 -7.51
C PRO A 6 2.25 22.59 -6.62
N GLN A 7 2.08 22.53 -5.29
CA GLN A 7 3.18 22.67 -4.34
C GLN A 7 4.19 21.52 -4.43
N LEU A 8 3.71 20.28 -4.60
CA LEU A 8 4.57 19.12 -4.80
C LEU A 8 5.37 19.23 -6.10
N ALA A 9 4.75 19.71 -7.18
CA ALA A 9 5.43 19.93 -8.46
C ALA A 9 6.56 20.97 -8.33
N ILE A 10 6.29 22.09 -7.66
CA ILE A 10 7.29 23.14 -7.39
C ILE A 10 8.42 22.61 -6.53
N ALA A 11 8.11 21.92 -5.42
CA ALA A 11 9.12 21.39 -4.52
C ALA A 11 9.98 20.30 -5.19
N LYS A 12 9.37 19.45 -6.04
CA LYS A 12 10.09 18.47 -6.86
C LYS A 12 11.03 19.15 -7.85
N ALA A 13 10.57 20.19 -8.55
CA ALA A 13 11.39 20.96 -9.48
C ALA A 13 12.56 21.65 -8.75
N SER A 14 12.32 22.22 -7.56
CA SER A 14 13.35 22.85 -6.73
C SER A 14 14.43 21.85 -6.29
N LEU A 15 14.04 20.67 -5.80
CA LEU A 15 14.96 19.60 -5.44
C LEU A 15 15.78 19.12 -6.65
N THR A 16 15.10 18.89 -7.78
CA THR A 16 15.75 18.48 -9.04
C THR A 16 16.79 19.52 -9.49
N SER A 17 16.44 20.81 -9.41
CA SER A 17 17.33 21.91 -9.76
C SER A 17 18.55 22.00 -8.84
N ALA A 18 18.38 21.73 -7.54
CA ALA A 18 19.48 21.66 -6.59
C ALA A 18 20.43 20.48 -6.85
N LEU A 19 19.89 19.36 -7.34
CA LEU A 19 20.66 18.15 -7.66
C LEU A 19 21.44 18.25 -8.97
N PHE A 20 20.99 19.09 -9.91
CA PHE A 20 21.75 19.39 -11.13
C PHE A 20 22.94 20.33 -10.92
N ARG A 21 23.00 21.04 -9.79
CA ARG A 21 24.15 21.90 -9.47
C ARG A 21 25.34 21.04 -9.10
N ASN A 22 26.54 21.49 -9.47
CA ASN A 22 27.81 20.88 -9.10
C ASN A 22 28.14 21.16 -7.61
N ASP A 23 27.33 20.62 -6.70
CA ASP A 23 27.49 20.76 -5.25
C ASP A 23 26.88 19.55 -4.53
N PRO A 24 27.64 18.49 -4.18
CA PRO A 24 29.07 18.28 -4.46
C PRO A 24 29.37 17.78 -5.89
N VAL A 25 28.46 16.99 -6.47
CA VAL A 25 28.55 16.44 -7.84
C VAL A 25 27.16 16.47 -8.45
N ALA A 26 27.02 16.93 -9.70
CA ALA A 26 25.73 16.94 -10.39
C ALA A 26 25.19 15.51 -10.56
N CYS A 27 23.89 15.34 -10.32
CA CYS A 27 23.20 14.07 -10.51
C CYS A 27 22.56 14.01 -11.89
N ASP A 28 22.56 12.84 -12.52
CA ASP A 28 21.86 12.63 -13.77
C ASP A 28 20.35 12.61 -13.57
N ARG A 29 19.61 13.01 -14.61
CA ARG A 29 18.14 13.09 -14.54
C ARG A 29 17.51 11.72 -14.25
N SER A 30 18.04 10.66 -14.82
CA SER A 30 17.59 9.28 -14.56
C SER A 30 17.74 8.89 -13.09
N ASP A 31 18.83 9.32 -12.45
CA ASP A 31 19.13 8.97 -11.06
C ASP A 31 18.20 9.72 -10.09
N ILE A 32 17.86 10.96 -10.42
CA ILE A 32 16.88 11.76 -9.68
C ILE A 32 15.48 11.13 -9.80
N ASP A 33 15.07 10.72 -10.99
CA ASP A 33 13.78 10.04 -11.21
C ASP A 33 13.73 8.67 -10.49
N ALA A 34 14.85 7.94 -10.47
CA ALA A 34 14.99 6.71 -9.69
C ALA A 34 14.83 6.99 -8.19
N PHE A 35 15.42 8.07 -7.65
CA PHE A 35 15.23 8.45 -6.26
C PHE A 35 13.77 8.76 -5.91
N HIS A 36 13.06 9.51 -6.76
CA HIS A 36 11.64 9.75 -6.54
C HIS A 36 10.83 8.45 -6.48
N THR A 37 11.18 7.48 -7.32
CA THR A 37 10.57 6.15 -7.32
C THR A 37 10.89 5.39 -6.03
N LEU A 38 12.13 5.46 -5.53
CA LEU A 38 12.52 4.87 -4.24
C LEU A 38 11.73 5.45 -3.08
N VAL A 39 11.56 6.78 -3.01
CA VAL A 39 10.76 7.44 -1.95
C VAL A 39 9.31 6.95 -2.00
N VAL A 40 8.71 6.89 -3.18
CA VAL A 40 7.34 6.37 -3.34
C VAL A 40 7.26 4.91 -2.88
N ALA A 41 8.21 4.06 -3.28
CA ALA A 41 8.25 2.64 -2.89
C ALA A 41 8.44 2.45 -1.37
N ALA A 42 9.32 3.22 -0.73
CA ALA A 42 9.55 3.16 0.71
C ALA A 42 8.35 3.64 1.52
N VAL A 43 7.64 4.66 1.02
CA VAL A 43 6.43 5.17 1.66
C VAL A 43 5.26 4.23 1.45
N GLN A 44 5.12 3.61 0.28
CA GLN A 44 4.10 2.58 0.03
C GLN A 44 4.34 1.32 0.86
N ARG A 45 5.60 0.86 0.94
CA ARG A 45 6.02 -0.34 1.67
C ARG A 45 7.24 -0.01 2.52
N CYS A 46 7.00 0.29 3.79
CA CYS A 46 8.07 0.53 4.75
C CYS A 46 8.72 -0.79 5.14
N SER A 47 9.74 -1.16 4.38
CA SER A 47 10.55 -2.35 4.60
C SER A 47 12.02 -1.94 4.76
N PRO A 48 12.83 -2.71 5.51
CA PRO A 48 14.26 -2.46 5.63
C PRO A 48 14.97 -2.21 4.28
N PRO A 49 14.80 -3.02 3.22
CA PRO A 49 15.52 -2.79 1.96
C PRO A 49 15.13 -1.46 1.30
N ASN A 50 13.86 -1.07 1.33
CA ASN A 50 13.41 0.19 0.73
C ASN A 50 13.94 1.40 1.49
N VAL A 51 13.83 1.39 2.83
CA VAL A 51 14.34 2.47 3.68
C VAL A 51 15.87 2.59 3.54
N GLN A 52 16.60 1.47 3.52
CA GLN A 52 18.04 1.48 3.32
C GLN A 52 18.46 1.95 1.92
N ALA A 53 17.66 1.68 0.87
CA ALA A 53 17.92 2.21 -0.46
C ALA A 53 17.77 3.75 -0.49
N CYS A 54 16.69 4.28 0.08
CA CYS A 54 16.50 5.72 0.24
C CYS A 54 17.63 6.35 1.07
N LYS A 55 17.97 5.77 2.22
CA LYS A 55 19.05 6.25 3.09
C LYS A 55 20.37 6.36 2.34
N ARG A 56 20.80 5.28 1.68
CA ARG A 56 22.07 5.25 0.91
C ARG A 56 22.11 6.34 -0.15
N TRP A 57 21.00 6.53 -0.86
CA TRP A 57 20.94 7.57 -1.89
C TRP A 57 21.03 8.98 -1.30
N ILE A 58 20.28 9.26 -0.23
CA ILE A 58 20.28 10.57 0.47
C ILE A 58 21.67 10.87 1.05
N VAL A 59 22.30 9.88 1.69
CA VAL A 59 23.65 10.02 2.25
C VAL A 59 24.68 10.35 1.16
N ALA A 60 24.60 9.70 0.00
CA ALA A 60 25.56 9.93 -1.07
C ALA A 60 25.40 11.29 -1.77
N HIS A 61 24.16 11.75 -2.00
CA HIS A 61 23.90 12.88 -2.90
C HIS A 61 23.39 14.14 -2.20
N ILE A 62 22.81 14.04 -1.01
CA ILE A 62 22.14 15.15 -0.32
C ILE A 62 22.89 15.59 0.92
N VAL A 63 23.27 14.65 1.80
CA VAL A 63 23.91 14.96 3.09
C VAL A 63 25.12 15.91 2.97
N PRO A 64 25.99 15.81 1.95
CA PRO A 64 27.14 16.72 1.83
C PRO A 64 26.80 18.18 1.52
N SER A 65 25.57 18.51 1.08
CA SER A 65 25.16 19.88 0.72
C SER A 65 23.95 20.33 1.54
N ALA A 66 24.14 21.41 2.31
CA ALA A 66 23.08 22.06 3.06
C ALA A 66 21.94 22.55 2.15
N THR A 67 22.26 23.03 0.95
CA THR A 67 21.26 23.50 -0.03
C THR A 67 20.36 22.35 -0.49
N ARG A 68 20.96 21.20 -0.84
CA ARG A 68 20.21 20.00 -1.22
C ARG A 68 19.38 19.46 -0.06
N THR A 69 19.91 19.52 1.16
CA THR A 69 19.22 19.08 2.38
C THR A 69 17.97 19.93 2.65
N ALA A 70 18.09 21.26 2.56
CA ALA A 70 16.94 22.15 2.71
C ALA A 70 15.90 21.92 1.60
N ALA A 71 16.33 21.66 0.35
CA ALA A 71 15.43 21.32 -0.74
C ALA A 71 14.71 19.98 -0.52
N LEU A 72 15.41 18.97 0.02
CA LEU A 72 14.82 17.69 0.41
C LEU A 72 13.74 17.88 1.47
N GLY A 73 14.02 18.66 2.52
CA GLY A 73 13.05 18.97 3.57
C GLY A 73 11.75 19.54 3.00
N ARG A 74 11.84 20.56 2.14
CA ARG A 74 10.67 21.15 1.46
C ARG A 74 9.93 20.15 0.57
N PHE A 75 10.66 19.33 -0.17
CA PHE A 75 10.07 18.26 -0.99
C PHE A 75 9.31 17.24 -0.13
N LEU A 76 9.89 16.77 0.97
CA LEU A 76 9.26 15.81 1.86
C LEU A 76 8.01 16.38 2.53
N SER A 77 8.04 17.66 2.96
CA SER A 77 6.85 18.33 3.50
C SER A 77 5.72 18.39 2.47
N ALA A 78 5.99 18.92 1.27
CA ALA A 78 4.99 19.00 0.20
C ALA A 78 4.51 17.61 -0.25
N PHE A 79 5.39 16.61 -0.23
CA PHE A 79 5.05 15.23 -0.53
C PHE A 79 4.09 14.66 0.53
N VAL A 80 4.40 14.82 1.81
CA VAL A 80 3.53 14.40 2.93
C VAL A 80 2.17 15.09 2.87
N ASP A 81 2.12 16.37 2.53
CA ASP A 81 0.88 17.13 2.43
C ASP A 81 0.02 16.66 1.24
N SER A 82 0.65 16.34 0.10
CA SER A 82 -0.06 15.78 -1.07
C SER A 82 -0.74 14.43 -0.78
N LEU A 83 -0.22 13.64 0.18
CA LEU A 83 -0.88 12.40 0.61
C LEU A 83 -2.22 12.65 1.29
N THR A 84 -2.44 13.87 1.79
CA THR A 84 -3.68 14.33 2.44
C THR A 84 -4.75 14.69 1.41
N GLU A 85 -4.39 15.44 0.37
CA GLU A 85 -5.33 15.98 -0.62
C GLU A 85 -6.03 14.88 -1.44
N LEU A 86 -5.39 13.72 -1.59
CA LEU A 86 -6.01 12.55 -2.26
C LEU A 86 -7.08 11.85 -1.40
N SER A 87 -7.27 12.24 -0.14
CA SER A 87 -8.26 11.64 0.75
C SER A 87 -9.55 12.49 0.75
N THR A 88 -10.52 12.15 -0.09
CA THR A 88 -11.86 12.76 -0.04
C THR A 88 -12.48 12.60 1.35
N PRO A 89 -13.28 13.59 1.82
CA PRO A 89 -13.77 13.60 3.20
C PRO A 89 -14.75 12.48 3.55
N THR A 90 -15.26 11.76 2.55
CA THR A 90 -16.36 10.82 2.68
C THR A 90 -15.93 9.39 3.02
N THR A 91 -14.63 9.05 2.98
CA THR A 91 -14.16 7.66 3.22
C THR A 91 -13.01 7.58 4.24
N GLN A 92 -13.18 6.80 5.32
CA GLN A 92 -12.17 6.64 6.38
C GLN A 92 -10.92 5.83 5.95
N LYS A 93 -11.06 4.87 5.03
CA LYS A 93 -9.99 3.98 4.54
C LYS A 93 -8.80 4.72 3.83
N PRO A 94 -9.00 5.69 2.92
CA PRO A 94 -7.89 6.45 2.33
C PRO A 94 -7.14 7.32 3.35
N ARG A 95 -7.85 7.86 4.36
CA ARG A 95 -7.22 8.60 5.47
C ARG A 95 -6.24 7.71 6.26
N LEU A 96 -6.62 6.47 6.59
CA LEU A 96 -5.74 5.51 7.28
C LEU A 96 -4.46 5.14 6.49
N ARG A 97 -4.53 5.17 5.15
CA ARG A 97 -3.38 4.92 4.27
C ARG A 97 -2.44 6.11 4.23
N ALA A 98 -2.96 7.34 4.17
CA ALA A 98 -2.15 8.55 4.27
C ALA A 98 -1.40 8.63 5.60
N ARG A 99 -2.06 8.28 6.72
CA ARG A 99 -1.49 8.26 8.09
C ARG A 99 -0.17 7.47 8.17
N ARG A 100 -0.22 6.17 7.82
CA ARG A 100 0.95 5.28 7.86
C ARG A 100 2.09 5.79 6.99
N LYS A 101 1.76 6.31 5.81
CA LYS A 101 2.73 6.85 4.85
C LYS A 101 3.52 8.06 5.39
N ARG A 102 2.89 8.94 6.19
CA ARG A 102 3.60 10.07 6.83
C ARG A 102 4.66 9.59 7.81
N LEU A 103 4.32 8.59 8.64
CA LEU A 103 5.26 7.97 9.57
C LEU A 103 6.43 7.29 8.83
N HIS A 104 6.16 6.67 7.68
CA HIS A 104 7.22 6.05 6.87
C HIS A 104 8.26 7.06 6.37
N VAL A 105 7.84 8.30 6.04
CA VAL A 105 8.78 9.39 5.69
C VAL A 105 9.68 9.72 6.88
N LEU A 106 9.12 9.77 8.10
CA LEU A 106 9.90 10.00 9.32
C LEU A 106 10.91 8.87 9.59
N TYR A 107 10.59 7.62 9.25
CA TYR A 107 11.54 6.51 9.36
C TYR A 107 12.71 6.61 8.38
N ILE A 108 12.49 7.11 7.16
CA ILE A 108 13.58 7.39 6.23
C ILE A 108 14.50 8.47 6.83
N LEU A 109 13.93 9.55 7.38
CA LEU A 109 14.71 10.62 8.01
C LEU A 109 15.45 10.14 9.27
N ASN A 110 14.83 9.29 10.08
CA ASN A 110 15.46 8.69 11.25
C ASN A 110 16.75 7.94 10.89
N ASP A 111 16.70 7.13 9.84
CA ASP A 111 17.86 6.35 9.39
C ASP A 111 18.99 7.24 8.85
N VAL A 112 18.64 8.33 8.16
CA VAL A 112 19.62 9.32 7.70
C VAL A 112 20.24 10.08 8.87
N LEU A 113 19.43 10.53 9.83
CA LEU A 113 19.91 11.21 11.04
C LEU A 113 20.82 10.31 11.87
N HIS A 114 20.43 9.05 12.07
CA HIS A 114 21.27 8.06 12.74
C HIS A 114 22.61 7.89 12.04
N HIS A 115 22.62 7.81 10.70
CA HIS A 115 23.86 7.70 9.92
C HIS A 115 24.76 8.94 10.09
N VAL A 116 24.21 10.15 9.97
CA VAL A 116 24.96 11.41 10.13
C VAL A 116 25.55 11.51 11.54
N ALA A 117 24.74 11.23 12.57
CA ALA A 117 25.16 11.29 13.97
C ALA A 117 26.27 10.27 14.30
N SER A 118 26.24 9.08 13.71
CA SER A 118 27.20 8.00 13.99
C SER A 118 28.48 8.08 13.16
N HIS A 119 28.42 8.53 11.90
CA HIS A 119 29.54 8.42 10.96
C HIS A 119 30.16 9.77 10.56
N ALA A 120 29.39 10.86 10.55
CA ALA A 120 29.86 12.15 10.03
C ALA A 120 30.04 13.20 11.13
N ARG A 121 29.30 13.12 12.24
CA ARG A 121 29.18 14.18 13.27
C ARG A 121 28.93 15.58 12.66
N ASP A 122 28.40 15.62 11.43
CA ASP A 122 28.15 16.84 10.70
C ASP A 122 26.84 17.47 11.17
N SER A 123 26.93 18.60 11.89
CA SER A 123 25.74 19.34 12.30
C SER A 123 25.04 20.01 11.11
N GLY A 124 25.75 20.23 10.00
CA GLY A 124 25.23 20.95 8.83
C GLY A 124 23.98 20.33 8.21
N PHE A 125 23.84 19.00 8.23
CA PHE A 125 22.61 18.34 7.77
C PHE A 125 21.44 18.64 8.70
N VAL A 126 21.65 18.57 10.01
CA VAL A 126 20.62 18.81 11.03
C VAL A 126 20.16 20.27 10.97
N ASP A 127 21.11 21.20 10.87
CA ASP A 127 20.83 22.63 10.78
C ASP A 127 20.03 22.97 9.51
N ALA A 128 20.38 22.36 8.37
CA ALA A 128 19.71 22.59 7.09
C ALA A 128 18.31 21.98 7.01
N ILE A 129 18.05 20.89 7.75
CA ILE A 129 16.74 20.21 7.75
C ILE A 129 15.81 20.69 8.86
N ASP A 130 16.33 21.37 9.90
CA ASP A 130 15.61 21.81 11.11
C ASP A 130 14.24 22.45 10.80
N ALA A 131 14.22 23.39 9.86
CA ALA A 131 13.01 24.12 9.48
C ALA A 131 11.88 23.23 8.93
N SER A 132 12.21 22.05 8.39
CA SER A 132 11.24 21.10 7.85
C SER A 132 10.77 20.05 8.87
N LEU A 133 11.52 19.83 9.96
CA LEU A 133 11.20 18.79 10.93
C LEU A 133 9.89 19.09 11.66
N GLY A 134 9.70 20.32 12.16
CA GLY A 134 8.46 20.73 12.84
C GLY A 134 7.21 20.47 11.99
N PRO A 135 7.13 21.00 10.75
CA PRO A 135 6.01 20.75 9.84
C PRO A 135 5.79 19.26 9.53
N LEU A 136 6.85 18.47 9.34
CA LEU A 136 6.72 17.03 9.07
C LEU A 136 6.09 16.27 10.25
N PHE A 137 6.52 16.60 11.47
CA PHE A 137 5.95 16.00 12.69
C PHE A 137 4.53 16.51 12.95
N ALA A 138 4.24 17.79 12.72
CA ALA A 138 2.89 18.35 12.80
C ALA A 138 1.95 17.64 11.82
N SER A 139 2.37 17.48 10.55
CA SER A 139 1.60 16.73 9.55
C SER A 139 1.43 15.27 9.96
N ALA A 140 2.41 14.62 10.60
CA ALA A 140 2.24 13.28 11.16
C ALA A 140 1.30 13.26 12.40
N ALA A 141 1.18 14.36 13.13
CA ALA A 141 0.36 14.50 14.35
C ALA A 141 -1.07 15.00 14.09
N LEU A 142 -1.39 15.58 12.92
CA LEU A 142 -2.75 15.91 12.46
C LEU A 142 -3.67 14.67 12.29
N VAL A 143 -3.30 13.54 12.87
CA VAL A 143 -3.95 12.26 12.75
C VAL A 143 -4.97 12.12 13.87
N GLU A 144 -6.20 11.83 13.48
CA GLU A 144 -7.32 11.52 14.38
C GLU A 144 -6.95 10.36 15.33
N ARG A 145 -6.90 10.69 16.64
CA ARG A 145 -6.53 9.88 17.82
C ARG A 145 -6.38 8.38 17.57
N SER A 146 -5.14 7.97 17.23
CA SER A 146 -4.74 6.57 17.29
C SER A 146 -3.61 6.44 18.32
N PRO A 147 -3.86 5.87 19.51
CA PRO A 147 -2.90 5.88 20.61
C PRO A 147 -1.58 5.21 20.21
N LYS A 148 -1.63 4.14 19.39
CA LYS A 148 -0.43 3.45 18.88
C LYS A 148 0.40 4.32 17.93
N HIS A 149 -0.24 5.18 17.14
CA HIS A 149 0.47 6.08 16.22
C HIS A 149 1.15 7.20 17.00
N ASP A 150 0.44 7.79 17.96
CA ASP A 150 0.97 8.84 18.81
C ASP A 150 2.10 8.33 19.69
N GLU A 151 1.99 7.10 20.19
CA GLU A 151 3.07 6.42 20.91
C GLU A 151 4.30 6.23 20.03
N LYS A 152 4.14 5.77 18.78
CA LYS A 152 5.27 5.65 17.83
C LYS A 152 5.95 6.99 17.56
N LEU A 153 5.17 8.08 17.43
CA LEU A 153 5.70 9.41 17.22
C LEU A 153 6.48 9.90 18.45
N ARG A 154 5.91 9.72 19.65
CA ARG A 154 6.56 10.05 20.93
C ARG A 154 7.85 9.25 21.13
N ASN A 155 7.82 7.94 20.88
CA ASN A 155 8.98 7.06 20.94
C ASN A 155 10.07 7.51 19.98
N LEU A 156 9.71 8.00 18.78
CA LEU A 156 10.67 8.53 17.81
C LEU A 156 11.32 9.83 18.33
N ILE A 157 10.53 10.76 18.88
CA ILE A 157 11.05 12.00 19.48
C ILE A 157 11.98 11.69 20.66
N GLN A 158 11.59 10.76 21.52
CA GLN A 158 12.39 10.32 22.67
C GLN A 158 13.68 9.62 22.22
N LEU A 159 13.63 8.83 21.16
CA LEU A 159 14.81 8.21 20.56
C LEU A 159 15.79 9.29 20.06
N TRP A 160 15.29 10.33 19.38
CA TRP A 160 16.10 11.40 18.84
C TRP A 160 16.76 12.25 19.93
N GLU A 161 16.04 12.50 21.03
CA GLU A 161 16.56 13.20 22.20
C GLU A 161 17.61 12.36 22.95
N SER A 162 17.31 11.10 23.25
CA SER A 162 18.22 10.21 24.00
C SER A 162 19.51 9.89 23.26
N ARG A 163 19.45 9.76 21.93
CA ARG A 163 20.61 9.53 21.08
C ARG A 163 21.28 10.83 20.61
N GLN A 164 20.74 11.98 20.99
CA GLN A 164 21.23 13.31 20.60
C GLN A 164 21.37 13.49 19.08
N TYR A 165 20.42 12.98 18.30
CA TYR A 165 20.43 13.16 16.84
C TYR A 165 20.15 14.60 16.43
N VAL A 166 19.39 15.32 17.25
CA VAL A 166 19.02 16.72 17.04
C VAL A 166 19.22 17.49 18.36
N PRO A 167 19.48 18.81 18.32
CA PRO A 167 19.66 19.60 19.53
C PRO A 167 18.35 19.72 20.31
N ALA A 168 18.46 19.95 21.62
CA ALA A 168 17.30 20.04 22.51
C ALA A 168 16.31 21.17 22.12
N SER A 169 16.80 22.23 21.49
CA SER A 169 15.96 23.31 20.93
C SER A 169 15.04 22.79 19.82
N THR A 170 15.55 21.97 18.90
CA THR A 170 14.77 21.32 17.84
C THR A 170 13.76 20.33 18.40
N VAL A 171 14.14 19.54 19.41
CA VAL A 171 13.20 18.61 20.07
C VAL A 171 12.01 19.36 20.66
N ARG A 172 12.23 20.50 21.33
CA ARG A 172 11.15 21.36 21.85
C ARG A 172 10.24 21.85 20.73
N LYS A 173 10.81 22.41 19.65
CA LYS A 173 10.03 22.85 18.47
C LYS A 173 9.16 21.73 17.90
N ILE A 174 9.70 20.51 17.81
CA ILE A 174 8.96 19.33 17.32
C ILE A 174 7.80 18.98 18.26
N ARG A 175 8.04 18.95 19.58
CA ARG A 175 6.98 18.67 20.58
C ARG A 175 5.86 19.71 20.49
N ASP A 176 6.21 21.00 20.51
CA ASP A 176 5.25 22.10 20.44
C ASP A 176 4.40 22.02 19.15
N ALA A 177 5.02 21.66 18.02
CA ALA A 177 4.33 21.47 16.74
C ALA A 177 3.35 20.28 16.76
N VAL A 178 3.72 19.17 17.41
CA VAL A 178 2.87 17.99 17.58
C VAL A 178 1.67 18.29 18.49
N ASP A 179 1.89 18.98 19.61
CA ASP A 179 0.84 19.33 20.56
C ASP A 179 -0.15 20.34 19.96
N SER A 180 0.36 21.31 19.19
CA SER A 180 -0.46 22.28 18.45
C SER A 180 -1.32 21.61 17.38
N ALA A 181 -0.74 20.68 16.60
CA ALA A 181 -1.46 19.91 15.59
C ALA A 181 -2.51 18.96 16.19
N SER A 182 -2.21 18.37 17.34
CA SER A 182 -3.16 17.50 18.05
C SER A 182 -4.34 18.31 18.59
N SER A 183 -4.10 19.53 19.07
CA SER A 183 -5.13 20.41 19.63
C SER A 183 -6.06 21.01 18.55
N SER A 184 -5.53 21.36 17.37
CA SER A 184 -6.35 21.89 16.26
C SER A 184 -7.33 20.87 15.68
N SER A 185 -7.02 19.57 15.78
CA SER A 185 -7.97 18.50 15.42
C SER A 185 -9.20 18.43 16.34
N SER A 186 -9.12 19.01 17.54
CA SER A 186 -10.23 19.02 18.52
C SER A 186 -11.15 20.24 18.42
N SER A 187 -10.73 21.30 17.72
CA SER A 187 -11.49 22.56 17.58
C SER A 187 -12.21 22.73 16.24
N SER A 188 -12.03 21.84 15.26
CA SER A 188 -12.69 21.90 13.95
C SER A 188 -14.14 21.36 13.94
N GLY A 189 -14.77 21.20 15.09
CA GLY A 189 -16.13 20.67 15.23
C GLY A 189 -17.26 21.70 15.29
N SER A 190 -16.98 23.02 15.22
CA SER A 190 -18.04 24.02 15.37
C SER A 190 -17.77 25.28 14.55
N ALA A 191 -18.33 25.34 13.33
CA ALA A 191 -18.81 26.56 12.68
C ALA A 191 -19.31 26.25 11.26
N LYS A 192 -20.63 26.09 11.08
CA LYS A 192 -21.49 26.96 10.24
C LYS A 192 -22.80 26.28 9.84
N ASN A 193 -23.86 26.93 10.31
CA ASN A 193 -25.16 27.20 9.69
C ASN A 193 -26.18 26.07 9.52
N SER A 194 -27.15 26.16 10.43
CA SER A 194 -28.55 25.78 10.31
C SER A 194 -29.14 26.06 8.92
N THR A 195 -29.72 25.04 8.29
CA THR A 195 -31.02 25.16 7.64
C THR A 195 -31.73 23.82 7.76
N ALA A 196 -32.93 23.85 8.33
CA ALA A 196 -33.75 22.70 8.60
C ALA A 196 -34.23 22.03 7.32
N LEU A 197 -34.18 20.70 7.29
CA LEU A 197 -35.23 19.90 6.69
C LEU A 197 -35.28 18.56 7.41
N GLU A 198 -36.43 18.33 8.02
CA GLU A 198 -36.75 17.18 8.84
C GLU A 198 -36.91 15.89 8.01
N THR A 199 -36.73 14.76 8.72
CA THR A 199 -37.40 13.45 8.50
C THR A 199 -36.99 12.63 7.26
N LEU A 200 -36.21 11.57 7.46
CA LEU A 200 -36.72 10.21 7.74
C LEU A 200 -35.57 9.19 7.90
N ASP A 201 -35.82 8.24 8.81
CA ASP A 201 -35.21 6.92 8.96
C ASP A 201 -33.86 6.75 9.67
N THR A 202 -33.98 6.85 10.99
CA THR A 202 -33.43 5.91 11.99
C THR A 202 -33.09 4.52 11.46
N CYS A 203 -31.84 4.09 11.59
CA CYS A 203 -31.52 2.68 11.79
C CYS A 203 -30.57 2.55 12.98
N GLY A 204 -31.17 2.28 14.15
CA GLY A 204 -30.44 1.82 15.33
C GLY A 204 -29.99 0.35 15.18
N PRO A 205 -29.18 -0.16 16.12
CA PRO A 205 -28.63 -1.51 16.04
C PRO A 205 -29.76 -2.56 16.16
N ALA A 206 -30.01 -3.30 15.08
CA ALA A 206 -31.00 -4.36 15.06
C ALA A 206 -30.42 -5.64 15.67
N THR A 207 -30.53 -5.79 17.00
CA THR A 207 -30.40 -7.10 17.66
C THR A 207 -31.75 -7.81 17.62
N LYS A 208 -32.09 -8.39 16.47
CA LYS A 208 -33.08 -9.47 16.36
C LYS A 208 -32.46 -10.54 15.49
N GLU A 209 -31.90 -11.58 16.10
CA GLU A 209 -31.38 -12.74 15.37
C GLU A 209 -32.56 -13.48 14.73
N THR A 210 -32.85 -13.14 13.48
CA THR A 210 -33.66 -13.98 12.62
C THR A 210 -32.83 -15.22 12.26
N PRO A 211 -33.43 -16.43 12.27
CA PRO A 211 -32.71 -17.62 11.85
C PRO A 211 -32.28 -17.45 10.39
N PHE A 212 -31.00 -17.71 10.10
CA PHE A 212 -30.51 -17.71 8.72
C PHE A 212 -31.27 -18.77 7.91
N VAL A 213 -31.90 -18.37 6.81
CA VAL A 213 -32.63 -19.28 5.90
C VAL A 213 -31.98 -19.22 4.53
N LEU A 214 -31.70 -20.39 3.97
CA LEU A 214 -31.14 -20.52 2.64
C LEU A 214 -32.24 -20.31 1.57
N PRO A 215 -32.06 -19.41 0.59
CA PRO A 215 -33.02 -19.26 -0.50
C PRO A 215 -32.97 -20.48 -1.43
N SER A 216 -34.10 -20.81 -2.07
CA SER A 216 -34.18 -21.93 -3.03
C SER A 216 -33.35 -21.69 -4.29
N ILE A 217 -33.09 -20.44 -4.64
CA ILE A 217 -32.39 -20.02 -5.86
C ILE A 217 -31.41 -18.89 -5.52
N HIS A 218 -30.19 -18.98 -6.02
CA HIS A 218 -29.16 -17.95 -5.94
C HIS A 218 -28.83 -17.40 -7.32
N GLY A 219 -29.23 -16.14 -7.56
CA GLY A 219 -29.23 -15.48 -8.86
C GLY A 219 -30.63 -15.33 -9.44
N ASP A 220 -30.79 -14.48 -10.45
CA ASP A 220 -32.07 -14.22 -11.11
C ASP A 220 -32.13 -14.91 -12.49
N PRO A 221 -33.12 -15.77 -12.77
CA PRO A 221 -33.26 -16.43 -14.07
C PRO A 221 -33.54 -15.49 -15.24
N ALA A 222 -34.02 -14.26 -15.00
CA ALA A 222 -34.22 -13.27 -16.06
C ALA A 222 -32.92 -12.53 -16.44
N THR A 223 -31.88 -12.64 -15.61
CA THR A 223 -30.62 -11.93 -15.79
C THR A 223 -29.67 -12.71 -16.72
N PRO A 224 -29.03 -12.06 -17.71
CA PRO A 224 -28.09 -12.71 -18.60
C PRO A 224 -26.81 -13.16 -17.86
N TRP A 225 -26.12 -14.15 -18.43
CA TRP A 225 -25.01 -14.84 -17.75
C TRP A 225 -23.87 -13.94 -17.24
N TYR A 226 -23.64 -12.79 -17.88
CA TYR A 226 -22.57 -11.85 -17.53
C TYR A 226 -22.90 -10.95 -16.34
N ASP A 227 -24.19 -10.78 -16.02
CA ASP A 227 -24.67 -10.03 -14.86
C ASP A 227 -25.05 -10.94 -13.68
N LEU A 228 -24.99 -12.27 -13.88
CA LEU A 228 -25.18 -13.23 -12.80
C LEU A 228 -24.01 -13.18 -11.79
N PRO A 229 -24.26 -13.44 -10.50
CA PRO A 229 -23.22 -13.49 -9.48
C PRO A 229 -22.09 -14.46 -9.87
N ALA A 230 -20.83 -14.09 -9.59
CA ALA A 230 -19.65 -14.90 -9.95
C ALA A 230 -19.67 -16.32 -9.35
N THR A 231 -20.39 -16.52 -8.24
CA THR A 231 -20.63 -17.82 -7.61
C THR A 231 -21.32 -18.81 -8.55
N THR A 232 -22.16 -18.34 -9.48
CA THR A 232 -22.83 -19.18 -10.49
C THR A 232 -21.83 -19.91 -11.41
N TRP A 233 -20.60 -19.39 -11.52
CA TRP A 233 -19.55 -20.00 -12.36
C TRP A 233 -18.88 -21.19 -11.67
N LEU A 234 -19.07 -21.36 -10.35
CA LEU A 234 -18.35 -22.32 -9.52
C LEU A 234 -18.54 -23.77 -9.99
N HIS A 235 -19.76 -24.15 -10.37
CA HIS A 235 -20.04 -25.51 -10.83
C HIS A 235 -19.25 -25.86 -12.09
N GLN A 236 -19.07 -24.90 -12.99
CA GLN A 236 -18.33 -25.10 -14.22
C GLN A 236 -16.81 -25.09 -13.97
N LEU A 237 -16.34 -24.19 -13.10
CA LEU A 237 -14.94 -24.12 -12.71
C LEU A 237 -14.48 -25.40 -12.00
N LEU A 238 -15.31 -25.99 -11.14
CA LEU A 238 -14.99 -27.23 -10.42
C LEU A 238 -15.05 -28.47 -11.32
N ARG A 239 -16.07 -28.58 -12.18
CA ARG A 239 -16.26 -29.75 -13.04
C ARG A 239 -15.29 -29.76 -14.23
N HIS A 240 -14.99 -28.59 -14.79
CA HIS A 240 -14.20 -28.47 -16.02
C HIS A 240 -13.16 -27.33 -15.92
N PRO A 241 -12.18 -27.42 -15.01
CA PRO A 241 -11.22 -26.35 -14.73
C PRO A 241 -10.33 -25.96 -15.93
N LYS A 242 -10.27 -26.80 -16.97
CA LYS A 242 -9.38 -26.66 -18.12
C LYS A 242 -10.09 -26.31 -19.42
N ARG A 243 -11.44 -26.27 -19.43
CA ARG A 243 -12.23 -25.94 -20.62
C ARG A 243 -12.66 -24.47 -20.54
N PRO A 244 -12.74 -23.76 -21.67
CA PRO A 244 -13.41 -22.47 -21.71
C PRO A 244 -14.81 -22.58 -21.09
N MET A 245 -15.20 -21.56 -20.32
CA MET A 245 -16.54 -21.52 -19.75
C MET A 245 -17.56 -21.39 -20.89
N LYS A 246 -18.49 -22.34 -20.93
CA LYS A 246 -19.67 -22.29 -21.79
C LYS A 246 -20.70 -21.40 -21.12
N THR A 247 -20.98 -20.25 -21.72
CA THR A 247 -21.96 -19.26 -21.26
C THR A 247 -23.34 -19.86 -21.03
N ASP A 248 -23.74 -20.82 -21.87
CA ASP A 248 -25.06 -21.47 -21.80
C ASP A 248 -25.25 -22.32 -20.52
N LEU A 249 -24.15 -22.66 -19.85
CA LEU A 249 -24.16 -23.46 -18.61
C LEU A 249 -24.06 -22.58 -17.35
N ILE A 250 -23.86 -21.28 -17.51
CA ILE A 250 -23.86 -20.31 -16.41
C ILE A 250 -25.32 -19.92 -16.15
N LYS A 251 -25.91 -20.53 -15.12
CA LYS A 251 -27.30 -20.36 -14.73
C LYS A 251 -27.41 -20.12 -13.22
N PRO A 252 -28.53 -19.52 -12.74
CA PRO A 252 -28.79 -19.42 -11.31
C PRO A 252 -28.68 -20.78 -10.61
N LEU A 253 -28.15 -20.76 -9.39
CA LEU A 253 -27.92 -21.98 -8.63
C LEU A 253 -29.16 -22.34 -7.84
N HIS A 254 -29.63 -23.57 -8.01
CA HIS A 254 -30.66 -24.12 -7.14
C HIS A 254 -30.01 -24.60 -5.84
N MET A 255 -30.48 -24.09 -4.71
CA MET A 255 -30.05 -24.50 -3.39
C MET A 255 -31.20 -25.23 -2.67
N SER A 256 -30.88 -26.08 -1.71
CA SER A 256 -31.88 -26.70 -0.85
C SER A 256 -32.46 -25.63 0.09
N ALA A 257 -33.68 -25.18 -0.20
CA ALA A 257 -34.41 -24.23 0.64
C ALA A 257 -34.54 -24.78 2.07
N GLY A 258 -34.21 -23.97 3.08
CA GLY A 258 -34.37 -24.37 4.48
C GLY A 258 -33.20 -24.00 5.38
N ALA A 259 -33.06 -24.73 6.48
CA ALA A 259 -32.05 -24.47 7.50
C ALA A 259 -30.64 -24.75 6.94
N PRO A 260 -29.72 -23.77 6.96
CA PRO A 260 -28.35 -23.94 6.49
C PRO A 260 -27.57 -24.90 7.40
N ALA A 261 -26.57 -25.58 6.84
CA ALA A 261 -25.63 -26.37 7.61
C ALA A 261 -24.90 -25.49 8.64
N ALA A 262 -24.61 -26.03 9.84
CA ALA A 262 -24.01 -25.27 10.94
C ALA A 262 -22.73 -24.53 10.53
N GLY A 263 -21.84 -25.18 9.77
CA GLY A 263 -20.59 -24.55 9.30
C GLY A 263 -20.80 -23.38 8.33
N LEU A 264 -21.92 -23.35 7.59
CA LEU A 264 -22.26 -22.20 6.74
C LEU A 264 -22.74 -21.02 7.58
N VAL A 265 -23.51 -21.29 8.63
CA VAL A 265 -23.93 -20.26 9.60
C VAL A 265 -22.71 -19.64 10.28
N ASP A 266 -21.74 -20.47 10.67
CA ASP A 266 -20.49 -20.00 11.27
C ASP A 266 -19.70 -19.12 10.31
N ALA A 267 -19.56 -19.54 9.04
CA ALA A 267 -18.89 -18.73 8.03
C ALA A 267 -19.59 -17.37 7.81
N VAL A 268 -20.93 -17.34 7.76
CA VAL A 268 -21.70 -16.09 7.64
C VAL A 268 -21.51 -15.20 8.87
N ARG A 269 -21.55 -15.78 10.08
CA ARG A 269 -21.27 -15.03 11.33
C ARG A 269 -19.87 -14.45 11.34
N ASP A 270 -18.87 -15.17 10.85
CA ASP A 270 -17.50 -14.68 10.76
C ASP A 270 -17.34 -13.55 9.74
N VAL A 271 -18.07 -13.62 8.61
CA VAL A 271 -18.14 -12.52 7.64
C VAL A 271 -18.81 -11.28 8.26
N LEU A 272 -19.97 -11.45 8.92
CA LEU A 272 -20.67 -10.34 9.58
C LEU A 272 -19.81 -9.69 10.67
N ARG A 273 -19.14 -10.51 11.49
CA ARG A 273 -18.15 -10.03 12.48
C ARG A 273 -17.02 -9.24 11.82
N GLY A 274 -16.55 -9.68 10.65
CA GLY A 274 -15.56 -8.95 9.86
C GLY A 274 -16.08 -7.61 9.34
N VAL A 275 -17.34 -7.55 8.89
CA VAL A 275 -18.01 -6.31 8.48
C VAL A 275 -18.16 -5.36 9.66
N ASP A 276 -18.66 -5.83 10.80
CA ASP A 276 -18.80 -5.02 12.01
C ASP A 276 -17.46 -4.47 12.48
N GLN A 277 -16.38 -5.26 12.39
CA GLN A 277 -15.02 -4.78 12.66
C GLN A 277 -14.54 -3.69 11.69
N ILE A 278 -14.95 -3.74 10.41
CA ILE A 278 -14.61 -2.72 9.41
C ILE A 278 -15.32 -1.39 9.70
N TYR A 279 -16.53 -1.44 10.26
CA TYR A 279 -17.37 -0.26 10.52
C TYR A 279 -17.40 0.18 11.99
N ALA A 280 -16.80 -0.58 12.91
CA ALA A 280 -16.67 -0.20 14.32
C ALA A 280 -15.89 1.12 14.45
N LYS A 281 -16.47 2.07 15.20
CA LYS A 281 -15.85 3.39 15.47
C LYS A 281 -14.54 3.26 16.26
N ASP A 282 -14.42 2.22 17.08
CA ASP A 282 -13.19 1.89 17.80
C ASP A 282 -12.33 0.99 16.93
N CYS A 283 -11.30 1.56 16.30
CA CYS A 283 -10.28 0.85 15.52
C CYS A 283 -9.37 -0.02 16.41
N THR A 284 -9.94 -0.85 17.27
CA THR A 284 -9.20 -1.91 17.94
C THR A 284 -9.03 -3.05 16.95
N ALA A 285 -7.88 -3.01 16.25
CA ALA A 285 -7.44 -4.11 15.43
C ALA A 285 -7.47 -5.39 16.30
N PRO A 286 -8.23 -6.45 15.92
CA PRO A 286 -8.32 -7.65 16.73
C PRO A 286 -6.92 -8.23 16.95
N ALA A 287 -6.67 -8.84 18.11
CA ALA A 287 -5.41 -9.51 18.40
C ALA A 287 -5.09 -10.51 17.27
N GLY A 288 -4.00 -10.26 16.52
CA GLY A 288 -3.64 -11.02 15.30
C GLY A 288 -3.77 -10.26 13.97
N ALA A 289 -4.29 -9.02 13.96
CA ALA A 289 -4.40 -8.19 12.76
C ALA A 289 -3.07 -7.59 12.24
N GLU A 290 -1.95 -7.85 12.91
CA GLU A 290 -0.62 -7.36 12.52
C GLU A 290 -0.15 -7.91 11.17
N ASN A 291 -0.76 -9.02 10.73
CA ASN A 291 -0.42 -9.68 9.47
C ASN A 291 -1.38 -9.33 8.33
N ARG A 292 -2.41 -8.51 8.53
CA ARG A 292 -3.38 -8.18 7.47
C ARG A 292 -2.96 -6.90 6.74
N ASP A 293 -2.65 -7.02 5.45
CA ASP A 293 -2.37 -5.91 4.53
C ASP A 293 -3.41 -5.88 3.40
N VAL A 294 -3.45 -4.80 2.62
CA VAL A 294 -4.33 -4.70 1.45
C VAL A 294 -3.50 -4.45 0.21
N ASN A 295 -3.59 -5.36 -0.77
CA ASN A 295 -2.77 -5.29 -1.97
C ASN A 295 -3.25 -4.20 -2.96
N GLU A 296 -2.53 -4.06 -4.07
CA GLU A 296 -2.80 -3.06 -5.13
C GLU A 296 -4.19 -3.21 -5.77
N LEU A 297 -4.79 -4.40 -5.69
CA LEU A 297 -6.13 -4.72 -6.18
C LEU A 297 -7.23 -4.51 -5.11
N GLY A 298 -6.87 -4.04 -3.91
CA GLY A 298 -7.82 -3.81 -2.83
C GLY A 298 -8.18 -5.06 -2.03
N GLU A 299 -7.49 -6.17 -2.23
CA GLU A 299 -7.73 -7.46 -1.57
C GLU A 299 -7.09 -7.49 -0.19
N ILE A 300 -7.77 -8.05 0.81
CA ILE A 300 -7.22 -8.22 2.16
C ILE A 300 -6.34 -9.47 2.14
N ILE A 301 -5.04 -9.28 2.35
CA ILE A 301 -4.01 -10.32 2.34
C ILE A 301 -3.40 -10.51 3.73
N ILE A 302 -3.08 -11.75 4.07
CA ILE A 302 -2.37 -12.13 5.28
C ILE A 302 -0.90 -12.35 4.91
N LEU A 303 0.03 -11.65 5.55
CA LEU A 303 1.46 -11.72 5.31
C LEU A 303 2.16 -12.59 6.37
N ASP A 304 3.17 -13.33 5.95
CA ASP A 304 4.14 -13.96 6.85
C ASP A 304 5.09 -12.89 7.41
N GLN A 305 5.25 -12.85 8.73
CA GLN A 305 6.08 -11.87 9.42
C GLN A 305 7.57 -12.00 9.10
N ALA A 306 8.05 -13.22 8.84
CA ALA A 306 9.47 -13.48 8.61
C ALA A 306 9.87 -13.23 7.15
N THR A 307 9.03 -13.62 6.20
CA THR A 307 9.38 -13.61 4.77
C THR A 307 8.69 -12.49 3.98
N GLY A 308 7.63 -11.88 4.52
CA GLY A 308 6.82 -10.90 3.82
C GLY A 308 6.05 -11.48 2.63
N HIS A 309 5.99 -12.82 2.51
CA HIS A 309 5.16 -13.48 1.52
C HIS A 309 3.69 -13.46 1.96
N VAL A 310 2.79 -13.32 0.98
CA VAL A 310 1.36 -13.51 1.21
C VAL A 310 1.13 -14.98 1.55
N LEU A 311 0.54 -15.25 2.71
CA LEU A 311 0.08 -16.56 3.18
C LEU A 311 -1.34 -16.83 2.70
N ASP A 312 -2.24 -15.87 2.91
CA ASP A 312 -3.67 -16.06 2.61
C ASP A 312 -4.34 -14.74 2.21
N GLY A 313 -5.59 -14.78 1.79
CA GLY A 313 -6.38 -13.60 1.48
C GLY A 313 -7.55 -13.88 0.54
N ASP A 314 -8.52 -12.98 0.58
CA ASP A 314 -9.71 -13.05 -0.26
C ASP A 314 -9.67 -11.98 -1.34
N THR A 315 -9.97 -12.41 -2.57
CA THR A 315 -10.05 -11.49 -3.71
C THR A 315 -11.29 -10.62 -3.65
N TYR A 316 -11.30 -9.52 -4.40
CA TYR A 316 -12.45 -8.61 -4.49
C TYR A 316 -13.77 -9.32 -4.86
N TYR A 317 -13.67 -10.40 -5.65
CA TYR A 317 -14.81 -11.20 -6.09
C TYR A 317 -15.17 -12.35 -5.12
N GLY A 318 -14.59 -12.37 -3.92
CA GLY A 318 -14.87 -13.37 -2.88
C GLY A 318 -14.20 -14.73 -3.10
N TRP A 319 -13.28 -14.85 -4.05
CA TRP A 319 -12.48 -16.07 -4.21
C TRP A 319 -11.35 -16.10 -3.20
N SER A 320 -11.24 -17.20 -2.45
CA SER A 320 -10.09 -17.40 -1.57
C SER A 320 -8.82 -17.70 -2.36
N ARG A 321 -7.68 -17.30 -1.82
CA ARG A 321 -6.38 -17.56 -2.44
C ARG A 321 -6.10 -19.05 -2.58
N GLY A 322 -6.46 -19.86 -1.57
CA GLY A 322 -6.35 -21.31 -1.64
C GLY A 322 -7.14 -21.92 -2.80
N PHE A 323 -8.34 -21.39 -3.09
CA PHE A 323 -9.11 -21.79 -4.28
C PHE A 323 -8.37 -21.43 -5.57
N CYS A 324 -7.90 -20.19 -5.70
CA CYS A 324 -7.15 -19.72 -6.87
C CYS A 324 -5.87 -20.55 -7.11
N GLU A 325 -5.16 -20.92 -6.05
CA GLU A 325 -3.97 -21.77 -6.12
C GLU A 325 -4.30 -23.21 -6.54
N LYS A 326 -5.38 -23.79 -6.02
CA LYS A 326 -5.86 -25.11 -6.43
C LYS A 326 -6.15 -25.13 -7.93
N MET A 327 -6.82 -24.10 -8.44
CA MET A 327 -7.09 -23.95 -9.88
C MET A 327 -5.80 -23.80 -10.70
N LYS A 328 -4.82 -23.02 -10.22
CA LYS A 328 -3.51 -22.88 -10.88
C LYS A 328 -2.73 -24.19 -10.93
N LYS A 329 -2.70 -24.96 -9.82
CA LYS A 329 -2.04 -26.28 -9.73
C LYS A 329 -2.69 -27.31 -10.66
N GLN A 330 -4.01 -27.27 -10.80
CA GLN A 330 -4.71 -28.11 -11.78
C GLN A 330 -4.32 -27.76 -13.22
N ARG A 331 -4.01 -26.49 -13.53
CA ARG A 331 -3.56 -26.07 -14.87
C ARG A 331 -2.12 -26.51 -15.19
N SER A 332 -1.20 -26.47 -14.21
CA SER A 332 0.21 -26.81 -14.42
C SER A 332 0.47 -28.31 -14.58
N SER A 333 -0.33 -29.16 -13.94
CA SER A 333 -0.23 -30.63 -14.01
C SER A 333 -0.57 -31.25 -15.38
N SER A 334 -0.98 -30.45 -16.38
CA SER A 334 -1.29 -30.93 -17.73
C SER A 334 -0.56 -30.22 -18.86
N LYS A 335 0.60 -29.61 -18.61
CA LYS A 335 1.51 -29.30 -19.72
C LYS A 335 2.15 -30.61 -20.18
N PRO A 336 1.95 -31.08 -21.42
CA PRO A 336 2.85 -32.08 -21.98
C PRO A 336 4.25 -31.47 -22.04
N GLN A 337 5.26 -32.22 -21.60
CA GLN A 337 6.66 -31.86 -21.78
C GLN A 337 6.89 -31.49 -23.24
N SER A 338 7.17 -30.22 -23.52
CA SER A 338 7.68 -29.80 -24.82
C SER A 338 9.07 -30.43 -24.99
N LYS A 339 9.16 -31.46 -25.84
CA LYS A 339 10.45 -31.98 -26.31
C LYS A 339 11.25 -30.81 -26.91
N PRO A 340 12.58 -30.73 -26.69
CA PRO A 340 13.40 -29.71 -27.32
C PRO A 340 13.34 -29.89 -28.85
N GLN A 341 13.00 -28.83 -29.58
CA GLN A 341 13.12 -28.81 -31.04
C GLN A 341 14.59 -29.03 -31.43
N PRO A 342 14.89 -29.91 -32.42
CA PRO A 342 16.24 -30.04 -32.94
C PRO A 342 16.61 -28.78 -33.75
N LYS A 343 17.79 -28.24 -33.48
CA LYS A 343 18.40 -27.12 -34.23
C LYS A 343 18.49 -27.47 -35.72
N PRO A 344 18.26 -26.51 -36.65
CA PRO A 344 18.42 -26.76 -38.07
C PRO A 344 19.90 -26.99 -38.42
N LYS A 345 20.18 -28.12 -39.08
CA LYS A 345 21.52 -28.45 -39.60
C LYS A 345 21.93 -27.44 -40.68
N GLN A 346 23.04 -26.75 -40.46
CA GLN A 346 23.74 -25.98 -41.49
C GLN A 346 24.13 -26.90 -42.66
N LYS A 347 23.67 -26.58 -43.88
CA LYS A 347 24.16 -27.18 -45.13
C LYS A 347 25.61 -26.76 -45.35
N GLN A 348 26.56 -27.68 -45.13
CA GLN A 348 27.93 -27.53 -45.63
C GLN A 348 27.93 -27.61 -47.15
N LYS A 349 28.37 -26.53 -47.80
CA LYS A 349 28.70 -26.47 -49.23
C LYS A 349 29.84 -27.44 -49.53
N GLN A 350 29.56 -28.46 -50.34
CA GLN A 350 30.56 -29.34 -50.94
C GLN A 350 31.42 -28.52 -51.93
N LYS A 351 32.70 -28.31 -51.60
CA LYS A 351 33.71 -27.83 -52.54
C LYS A 351 34.15 -29.00 -53.43
N GLN A 352 33.81 -28.95 -54.72
CA GLN A 352 34.41 -29.81 -55.75
C GLN A 352 35.89 -29.44 -55.92
N LYS A 353 36.76 -30.47 -55.99
CA LYS A 353 38.15 -30.35 -56.46
C LYS A 353 38.34 -31.21 -57.73
N PRO A 354 39.28 -30.84 -58.61
CA PRO A 354 39.23 -31.13 -60.04
C PRO A 354 39.78 -32.50 -60.41
N LYS A 355 39.29 -33.01 -61.55
CA LYS A 355 39.74 -34.23 -62.22
C LYS A 355 41.20 -34.11 -62.64
N GLN A 356 42.01 -35.10 -62.27
CA GLN A 356 43.34 -35.31 -62.83
C GLN A 356 43.32 -36.56 -63.72
N LYS A 357 43.80 -36.36 -64.94
CA LYS A 357 43.90 -37.27 -66.09
C LYS A 357 45.01 -38.30 -65.84
N GLN A 358 44.74 -39.58 -66.08
CA GLN A 358 45.69 -40.66 -66.43
C GLN A 358 44.80 -41.82 -66.95
N ARG A 359 45.12 -42.54 -68.02
CA ARG A 359 46.13 -42.44 -69.06
C ARG A 359 45.62 -43.27 -70.24
#